data_AF-A0A6P0XPE8-F1
#
_entry.id   AF-A0A6P0XPE8-F1
#
_cell.length_a   1.000
_cell.length_b   1.000
_cell.length_c   1.000
_cell.angle_alpha   90.00
_cell.angle_beta   90.00
_cell.angle_gamma   90.00
#
_symmetry.space_group_name_H-M   'P 1'
#
loop_
_entity.id
_entity.type
_entity.pdbx_description
1 polymer ?
#
loop_
_entity_poly.entity_id
_entity_poly.type
_entity_poly.pdbx_seq_one_letter_code
_entity_poly.pdbx_strand_id
1 'polypeptide(L)'
;MSLKFTPLSSSWVALHPQPRGIIQFIGGAFFGSFPTIFYRYFLSQMYAQGYSIIALPFRFSFQHWPIAISLLKEQSVLAKAIPELAEKLGYQNNIYTDKSKYFWVGHSLGCKYIMLLEFLSENGWQDKLRKYADVHEIEKVERIFHQIHPSITTILNQHSLLIAPDISDTNSAIPIPALAKLIDRIGLGVKPNRKQTKYLIK
;
A
#
# COMPACT_ATOMS: atom_id res chain seq x y z
N MET A 1 1.06 -24.94 -11.09
CA MET A 1 1.19 -24.87 -9.61
C MET A 1 0.00 -24.11 -9.05
N SER A 2 -0.62 -24.54 -7.95
CA SER A 2 -1.83 -23.89 -7.40
C SER A 2 -1.49 -22.78 -6.41
N LEU A 3 -2.09 -21.59 -6.56
CA LEU A 3 -1.93 -20.48 -5.62
C LEU A 3 -2.52 -20.81 -4.24
N LYS A 4 -1.66 -20.89 -3.22
CA LYS A 4 -2.03 -21.06 -1.82
C LYS A 4 -1.44 -19.92 -1.00
N PHE A 5 -2.32 -19.12 -0.37
CA PHE A 5 -1.90 -18.08 0.55
C PHE A 5 -1.71 -18.63 1.95
N THR A 6 -0.68 -18.16 2.63
CA THR A 6 -0.45 -18.32 4.07
C THR A 6 -0.46 -16.94 4.73
N PRO A 7 -1.08 -16.80 5.91
CA PRO A 7 -1.00 -15.55 6.65
C PRO A 7 0.45 -15.31 7.13
N LEU A 8 0.93 -14.08 6.99
CA LEU A 8 2.22 -13.64 7.50
C LEU A 8 2.09 -12.19 7.98
N SER A 9 2.28 -11.94 9.28
CA SER A 9 1.96 -10.67 9.92
C SER A 9 0.49 -10.26 9.63
N SER A 10 0.25 -9.08 9.06
CA SER A 10 -1.07 -8.56 8.72
C SER A 10 -1.40 -8.76 7.24
N SER A 11 -0.62 -9.58 6.53
CA SER A 11 -0.71 -9.79 5.08
C SER A 11 -0.86 -11.26 4.72
N TRP A 12 -1.10 -11.50 3.43
CA TRP A 12 -1.17 -12.84 2.86
C TRP A 12 -0.05 -13.05 1.85
N VAL A 13 0.70 -14.12 1.99
CA VAL A 13 1.84 -14.42 1.12
C VAL A 13 1.67 -15.77 0.43
N ALA A 14 2.08 -15.84 -0.83
CA ALA A 14 2.19 -17.07 -1.59
C ALA A 14 3.58 -17.08 -2.26
N LEU A 15 4.52 -17.79 -1.65
CA LEU A 15 5.88 -17.90 -2.19
C LEU A 15 5.90 -18.91 -3.33
N HIS A 16 6.49 -18.52 -4.45
CA HIS A 16 6.78 -19.42 -5.55
C HIS A 16 8.12 -20.13 -5.24
N PRO A 17 8.25 -21.46 -5.48
CA PRO A 17 9.50 -22.20 -5.20
C PRO A 17 10.67 -21.79 -6.10
N GLN A 18 10.36 -21.28 -7.30
CA GLN A 18 11.33 -20.76 -8.27
C GLN A 18 10.87 -19.36 -8.72
N PRO A 19 10.96 -18.35 -7.84
CA PRO A 19 10.37 -17.05 -8.10
C PRO A 19 11.17 -16.29 -9.16
N ARG A 20 10.48 -15.62 -10.09
CA ARG A 20 11.07 -14.68 -11.06
C ARG A 20 11.10 -13.25 -10.53
N GLY A 21 10.27 -12.98 -9.53
CA GLY A 21 10.08 -11.69 -8.88
C GLY A 21 8.97 -11.78 -7.84
N ILE A 22 8.74 -10.68 -7.14
CA ILE A 22 7.76 -10.56 -6.06
C ILE A 22 6.77 -9.45 -6.42
N ILE A 23 5.47 -9.77 -6.44
CA ILE A 23 4.40 -8.80 -6.62
C ILE A 23 3.81 -8.44 -5.27
N GLN A 24 3.83 -7.15 -4.93
CA GLN A 24 3.16 -6.54 -3.79
C GLN A 24 1.87 -5.89 -4.27
N PHE A 25 0.73 -6.44 -3.86
CA PHE A 25 -0.57 -6.06 -4.38
C PHE A 25 -1.43 -5.33 -3.33
N ILE A 26 -1.95 -4.16 -3.71
CA ILE A 26 -2.98 -3.43 -2.96
C ILE A 26 -4.21 -3.24 -3.86
N GLY A 27 -5.37 -3.72 -3.40
CA GLY A 27 -6.63 -3.62 -4.15
C GLY A 27 -7.35 -2.27 -3.97
N GLY A 28 -8.52 -2.16 -4.61
CA GLY A 28 -9.38 -0.98 -4.55
C GLY A 28 -10.22 -0.89 -3.26
N ALA A 29 -11.04 0.16 -3.15
CA ALA A 29 -11.96 0.31 -2.01
C ALA A 29 -12.89 -0.91 -1.85
N PHE A 30 -13.22 -1.24 -0.60
CA PHE A 30 -14.00 -2.43 -0.19
C PHE A 30 -13.35 -3.78 -0.55
N PHE A 31 -13.25 -4.11 -1.83
CA PHE A 31 -12.73 -5.41 -2.29
C PHE A 31 -11.25 -5.59 -1.99
N GLY A 32 -10.47 -4.51 -1.94
CA GLY A 32 -9.06 -4.54 -1.55
C GLY A 32 -8.82 -4.88 -0.08
N SER A 33 -9.85 -4.83 0.78
CA SER A 33 -9.76 -5.35 2.15
C SER A 33 -9.67 -6.88 2.19
N PHE A 34 -10.10 -7.57 1.12
CA PHE A 34 -10.05 -9.03 1.00
C PHE A 34 -9.38 -9.44 -0.33
N PRO A 35 -8.10 -9.11 -0.53
CA PRO A 35 -7.44 -9.23 -1.83
C PRO A 35 -7.33 -10.68 -2.30
N THR A 36 -7.22 -11.63 -1.36
CA THR A 36 -7.10 -13.08 -1.64
C THR A 36 -8.39 -13.72 -2.14
N ILE A 37 -9.52 -13.02 -2.03
CA ILE A 37 -10.84 -13.47 -2.50
C ILE A 37 -11.16 -12.74 -3.82
N PHE A 38 -11.30 -11.42 -3.77
CA PHE A 38 -11.80 -10.65 -4.93
C PHE A 38 -10.79 -10.50 -6.06
N TYR A 39 -9.48 -10.58 -5.76
CA TYR A 39 -8.43 -10.54 -6.77
C TYR A 39 -7.78 -11.91 -6.98
N ARG A 40 -8.38 -12.99 -6.45
CA ARG A 40 -7.79 -14.33 -6.50
C ARG A 40 -7.40 -14.75 -7.91
N TYR A 41 -8.30 -14.55 -8.88
CA TYR A 41 -8.03 -14.91 -10.27
C TYR A 41 -6.82 -14.14 -10.80
N PHE A 42 -6.84 -12.81 -10.70
CA PHE A 42 -5.73 -11.96 -11.12
C PHE A 42 -4.39 -12.38 -10.50
N LEU A 43 -4.36 -12.56 -9.18
CA LEU A 43 -3.17 -12.98 -8.45
C LEU A 43 -2.72 -14.41 -8.81
N SER A 44 -3.66 -15.30 -9.13
CA SER A 44 -3.34 -16.66 -9.58
C SER A 44 -2.69 -16.68 -10.96
N GLN A 45 -3.08 -15.78 -11.86
CA GLN A 45 -2.43 -15.64 -13.16
C GLN A 45 -0.98 -15.20 -12.98
N MET A 46 -0.73 -14.21 -12.11
CA MET A 46 0.63 -13.76 -11.82
C MET A 46 1.49 -14.85 -11.16
N TYR A 47 0.93 -15.59 -10.20
CA TYR A 47 1.63 -16.71 -9.58
C TYR A 47 1.97 -17.82 -10.58
N ALA A 48 1.06 -18.12 -11.52
CA ALA A 48 1.29 -19.10 -12.58
C ALA A 48 2.43 -18.69 -13.54
N GLN A 49 2.72 -17.39 -13.66
CA GLN A 49 3.87 -16.87 -14.41
C GLN A 49 5.20 -16.90 -13.63
N GLY A 50 5.20 -17.43 -12.41
CA GLY A 50 6.39 -17.61 -11.58
C GLY A 50 6.67 -16.48 -10.58
N TYR A 51 5.70 -15.60 -10.31
CA TYR A 51 5.86 -14.55 -9.30
C TYR A 51 5.41 -15.02 -7.93
N SER A 52 6.17 -14.67 -6.89
CA SER A 52 5.67 -14.73 -5.51
C SER A 52 4.72 -13.57 -5.27
N ILE A 53 3.64 -13.81 -4.54
CA ILE A 53 2.58 -12.82 -4.31
C ILE A 53 2.54 -12.43 -2.84
N ILE A 54 2.55 -11.12 -2.58
CA ILE A 54 2.25 -10.50 -1.30
C ILE A 54 0.96 -9.69 -1.50
N ALA A 55 -0.13 -10.12 -0.88
CA ALA A 55 -1.41 -9.42 -0.93
C ALA A 55 -1.61 -8.65 0.39
N LEU A 56 -1.66 -7.31 0.29
CA LEU A 56 -1.76 -6.41 1.44
C LEU A 56 -3.21 -5.97 1.63
N PRO A 57 -3.93 -6.50 2.64
CA PRO A 57 -5.24 -5.99 2.99
C PRO A 57 -5.11 -4.64 3.71
N PHE A 58 -6.14 -3.83 3.62
CA PHE A 58 -6.29 -2.63 4.46
C PHE A 58 -7.73 -2.48 4.91
N ARG A 59 -7.94 -1.80 6.04
CA ARG A 59 -9.28 -1.42 6.51
C ARG A 59 -9.69 -0.11 5.84
N PHE A 60 -10.70 -0.16 4.98
CA PHE A 60 -11.20 1.03 4.30
C PHE A 60 -11.67 2.11 5.30
N SER A 61 -11.22 3.35 5.10
CA SER A 61 -11.67 4.52 5.85
C SER A 61 -11.32 5.79 5.06
N PHE A 62 -11.88 6.95 5.45
CA PHE A 62 -11.50 8.25 4.87
C PHE A 62 -10.14 8.76 5.36
N GLN A 63 -9.55 8.14 6.38
CA GLN A 63 -8.24 8.51 6.89
C GLN A 63 -7.15 7.72 6.16
N HIS A 64 -6.73 8.22 4.99
CA HIS A 64 -5.81 7.48 4.13
C HIS A 64 -4.36 7.55 4.63
N TRP A 65 -3.98 8.61 5.36
CA TRP A 65 -2.65 8.71 5.99
C TRP A 65 -2.34 7.56 6.95
N PRO A 66 -3.16 7.28 8.00
CA PRO A 66 -2.92 6.12 8.87
C PRO A 66 -2.83 4.79 8.11
N ILE A 67 -3.64 4.62 7.07
CA ILE A 67 -3.63 3.40 6.24
C ILE A 67 -2.29 3.27 5.50
N ALA A 68 -1.85 4.33 4.82
CA ALA A 68 -0.57 4.34 4.11
C ALA A 68 0.61 4.09 5.05
N ILE A 69 0.64 4.73 6.22
CA ILE A 69 1.69 4.53 7.23
C ILE A 69 1.68 3.08 7.75
N SER A 70 0.49 2.50 7.99
CA SER A 70 0.37 1.09 8.41
C SER A 70 0.86 0.12 7.34
N LEU A 71 0.55 0.37 6.07
CA LEU A 71 1.02 -0.44 4.93
C LEU A 71 2.55 -0.36 4.78
N LEU A 72 3.13 0.83 4.95
CA LEU A 72 4.58 1.05 4.92
C LEU A 72 5.29 0.33 6.08
N LYS A 73 4.70 0.37 7.28
CA LYS A 73 5.18 -0.41 8.43
C LYS A 73 5.13 -1.91 8.14
N GLU A 74 4.02 -2.41 7.61
CA GLU A 74 3.84 -3.82 7.29
C GLU A 74 4.88 -4.30 6.26
N GLN A 75 5.17 -3.49 5.24
CA GLN A 75 6.24 -3.79 4.28
C GLN A 75 7.59 -4.01 4.97
N SER A 76 7.91 -3.21 5.99
CA SER A 76 9.16 -3.34 6.76
C SER A 76 9.20 -4.62 7.60
N VAL A 77 8.04 -5.08 8.09
CA VAL A 77 7.91 -6.36 8.78
C VAL A 77 8.11 -7.52 7.80
N LEU A 78 7.45 -7.46 6.64
CA LEU A 78 7.51 -8.48 5.61
C LEU A 78 8.90 -8.63 5.00
N ALA A 79 9.65 -7.53 4.85
CA ALA A 79 11.03 -7.55 4.35
C ALA A 79 11.95 -8.46 5.18
N LYS A 80 11.66 -8.65 6.47
CA LYS A 80 12.39 -9.58 7.35
C LYS A 80 11.75 -10.97 7.36
N ALA A 81 10.42 -11.04 7.47
CA ALA A 81 9.71 -12.30 7.66
C ALA A 81 9.66 -13.20 6.41
N ILE A 82 9.72 -12.63 5.20
CA ILE A 82 9.61 -13.40 3.95
C ILE A 82 10.86 -14.26 3.68
N PRO A 83 12.10 -13.74 3.79
CA PRO A 83 13.30 -14.58 3.67
C PRO A 83 13.30 -15.77 4.65
N GLU A 84 12.88 -15.56 5.91
CA GLU A 84 12.76 -16.63 6.91
C GLU A 84 11.70 -17.67 6.54
N LEU A 85 10.56 -17.23 5.99
CA LEU A 85 9.52 -18.13 5.50
C LEU A 85 10.02 -18.95 4.29
N ALA A 86 10.74 -18.32 3.37
CA ALA A 86 11.32 -19.00 2.22
C ALA A 86 12.30 -20.10 2.65
N GLU A 87 13.17 -19.81 3.61
CA GLU A 87 14.13 -20.78 4.18
C GLU A 87 13.41 -21.95 4.85
N LYS A 88 12.39 -21.68 5.67
CA LYS A 88 11.56 -22.73 6.32
C LYS A 88 10.86 -23.65 5.31
N LEU A 89 10.55 -23.14 4.12
CA LEU A 89 9.93 -23.91 3.04
C LEU A 89 10.96 -24.62 2.13
N GLY A 90 12.27 -24.45 2.39
CA GLY A 90 13.34 -24.98 1.55
C GLY A 90 13.46 -24.28 0.19
N TYR A 91 12.99 -23.03 0.08
CA TYR A 91 13.06 -22.24 -1.15
C TYR A 91 14.30 -21.33 -1.16
N GLN A 92 14.72 -20.90 -2.34
CA GLN A 92 15.79 -19.90 -2.48
C GLN A 92 15.37 -18.59 -1.80
N ASN A 93 16.21 -18.05 -0.90
CA ASN A 93 15.89 -16.85 -0.12
C ASN A 93 16.50 -15.55 -0.68
N ASN A 94 17.55 -15.64 -1.50
CA ASN A 94 18.32 -14.51 -2.04
C ASN A 94 17.49 -13.52 -2.84
N ILE A 95 16.52 -14.00 -3.63
CA ILE A 95 15.63 -13.14 -4.40
C ILE A 95 14.72 -12.27 -3.51
N TYR A 96 14.39 -12.75 -2.31
CA TYR A 96 13.52 -12.04 -1.37
C TYR A 96 14.27 -10.97 -0.58
N THR A 97 15.61 -10.94 -0.62
CA THR A 97 16.41 -9.86 -0.04
C THR A 97 16.80 -8.79 -1.08
N ASP A 98 16.67 -9.09 -2.37
CA ASP A 98 16.93 -8.15 -3.46
C ASP A 98 15.71 -7.24 -3.75
N LYS A 99 15.80 -5.98 -3.32
CA LYS A 99 14.74 -4.98 -3.52
C LYS A 99 14.38 -4.72 -4.99
N SER A 100 15.30 -4.97 -5.93
CA SER A 100 15.03 -4.79 -7.38
C SER A 100 14.05 -5.83 -7.94
N LYS A 101 13.79 -6.90 -7.18
CA LYS A 101 12.87 -7.99 -7.54
C LYS A 101 11.44 -7.76 -7.05
N TYR A 102 11.20 -6.66 -6.34
CA TYR A 102 9.89 -6.29 -5.83
C TYR A 102 9.19 -5.31 -6.76
N PHE A 103 7.96 -5.67 -7.14
CA PHE A 103 7.10 -4.90 -8.03
C PHE A 103 5.80 -4.59 -7.31
N TRP A 104 5.39 -3.32 -7.30
CA TRP A 104 4.11 -2.90 -6.77
C TRP A 104 3.02 -3.00 -7.83
N VAL A 105 1.84 -3.47 -7.44
CA VAL A 105 0.64 -3.45 -8.28
C VAL A 105 -0.51 -2.88 -7.47
N GLY A 106 -1.05 -1.76 -7.94
CA GLY A 106 -2.22 -1.11 -7.37
C GLY A 106 -3.43 -1.26 -8.27
N HIS A 107 -4.61 -1.43 -7.69
CA HIS A 107 -5.88 -1.25 -8.40
C HIS A 107 -6.72 -0.16 -7.73
N SER A 108 -7.27 0.78 -8.49
CA SER A 108 -8.18 1.83 -7.98
C SER A 108 -7.57 2.59 -6.79
N LEU A 109 -8.20 2.58 -5.62
CA LEU A 109 -7.69 3.21 -4.40
C LEU A 109 -6.31 2.67 -3.97
N GLY A 110 -5.97 1.42 -4.31
CA GLY A 110 -4.64 0.85 -4.05
C GLY A 110 -3.52 1.62 -4.74
N CYS A 111 -3.78 2.22 -5.91
CA CYS A 111 -2.83 3.09 -6.60
C CYS A 111 -2.49 4.34 -5.77
N LYS A 112 -3.50 4.94 -5.14
CA LYS A 112 -3.30 6.07 -4.23
C LYS A 112 -2.46 5.67 -3.03
N TYR A 113 -2.65 4.48 -2.48
CA TYR A 113 -1.81 4.02 -1.36
C TYR A 113 -0.35 3.82 -1.77
N ILE A 114 -0.07 3.20 -2.92
CA ILE A 114 1.33 3.07 -3.41
C ILE A 114 1.99 4.44 -3.54
N MET A 115 1.28 5.42 -4.12
CA MET A 115 1.79 6.80 -4.20
C MET A 115 2.05 7.42 -2.82
N LEU A 116 1.17 7.22 -1.84
CA LEU A 116 1.39 7.71 -0.47
C LEU A 116 2.57 7.02 0.22
N LEU A 117 2.78 5.72 -0.02
CA LEU A 117 3.95 5.00 0.47
C LEU A 117 5.24 5.58 -0.13
N GLU A 118 5.22 5.91 -1.42
CA GLU A 118 6.36 6.52 -2.13
C GLU A 118 6.67 7.90 -1.56
N PHE A 119 5.65 8.76 -1.45
CA PHE A 119 5.78 10.08 -0.84
C PHE A 119 6.36 10.01 0.59
N LEU A 120 5.83 9.12 1.43
CA LEU A 120 6.31 8.93 2.81
C LEU A 120 7.72 8.31 2.88
N SER A 121 8.21 7.74 1.78
CA SER A 121 9.56 7.19 1.66
C SER A 121 10.59 8.22 1.22
N GLU A 122 10.16 9.42 0.78
CA GLU A 122 11.04 10.51 0.36
C GLU A 122 11.72 11.22 1.54
N ASN A 123 12.97 11.64 1.34
CA ASN A 123 13.64 12.54 2.28
C ASN A 123 12.92 13.91 2.28
N GLY A 124 12.58 14.42 3.47
CA GLY A 124 11.94 15.73 3.61
C GLY A 124 10.47 15.77 3.19
N TRP A 125 9.77 14.62 3.20
CA TRP A 125 8.32 14.57 2.92
C TRP A 125 7.52 15.49 3.86
N GLN A 126 8.01 15.73 5.08
CA GLN A 126 7.42 16.67 6.04
C GLN A 126 7.35 18.09 5.47
N ASP A 127 8.43 18.56 4.86
CA ASP A 127 8.50 19.91 4.27
C ASP A 127 7.55 20.03 3.07
N LYS A 128 7.42 18.98 2.28
CA LYS A 128 6.43 18.92 1.18
C LYS A 128 5.00 18.93 1.73
N LEU A 129 4.72 18.17 2.78
CA LEU A 129 3.39 18.12 3.40
C LEU A 129 3.00 19.47 4.00
N ARG A 130 3.94 20.15 4.67
CA ARG A 130 3.75 21.48 5.29
C ARG A 130 3.30 22.57 4.31
N LYS A 131 3.57 22.41 3.02
CA LYS A 131 3.13 23.36 1.97
C LYS A 131 1.65 23.25 1.63
N TYR A 132 0.99 22.13 1.93
CA TYR A 132 -0.33 21.79 1.38
C TYR A 132 -1.34 21.21 2.39
N ALA A 133 -0.90 20.86 3.59
CA ALA A 133 -1.75 20.38 4.66
C ALA A 133 -1.86 21.40 5.79
N ASP A 134 -2.95 21.33 6.56
CA ASP A 134 -3.11 22.12 7.77
C ASP A 134 -2.26 21.56 8.93
N VAL A 135 -2.01 22.40 9.94
CA VAL A 135 -1.15 22.07 11.10
C VAL A 135 -1.61 20.79 11.81
N HIS A 136 -2.93 20.59 11.99
CA HIS A 136 -3.47 19.42 12.68
C HIS A 136 -3.26 18.14 11.88
N GLU A 137 -3.39 18.21 10.56
CA GLU A 137 -3.08 17.09 9.67
C GLU A 137 -1.60 16.74 9.72
N ILE A 138 -0.70 17.73 9.64
CA ILE A 138 0.75 17.53 9.70
C ILE A 138 1.14 16.84 11.01
N GLU A 139 0.74 17.40 12.15
CA GLU A 139 1.04 16.84 13.47
C GLU A 139 0.52 15.42 13.62
N LYS A 140 -0.66 15.13 13.09
CA LYS A 140 -1.23 13.78 13.11
C LYS A 140 -0.42 12.81 12.26
N VAL A 141 -0.04 13.18 11.04
CA VAL A 141 0.75 12.32 10.14
C VAL A 141 2.13 12.08 10.75
N GLU A 142 2.82 13.12 11.20
CA GLU A 142 4.14 13.02 11.84
C GLU A 142 4.08 12.15 13.09
N ARG A 143 3.11 12.37 13.99
CA ARG A 143 2.96 11.56 15.20
C ARG A 143 2.77 10.07 14.89
N ILE A 144 1.94 9.72 13.92
CA ILE A 144 1.71 8.32 13.53
C ILE A 144 2.96 7.75 12.84
N PHE A 145 3.64 8.55 12.01
CA PHE A 145 4.86 8.15 11.34
C PHE A 145 6.01 7.91 12.32
N HIS A 146 6.19 8.76 13.34
CA HIS A 146 7.22 8.57 14.38
C HIS A 146 6.98 7.33 15.25
N GLN A 147 5.74 6.86 15.37
CA GLN A 147 5.42 5.62 16.07
C GLN A 147 5.85 4.37 15.30
N ILE A 148 6.13 4.49 14.00
CA ILE A 148 6.64 3.38 13.20
C ILE A 148 8.19 3.47 13.17
N HIS A 149 8.83 2.40 13.62
CA HIS A 149 10.26 2.29 13.93
C HIS A 149 11.17 2.78 12.78
N PRO A 150 12.33 3.43 13.05
CA PRO A 150 13.18 4.10 12.04
C PRO A 150 13.79 3.19 10.94
N SER A 151 13.63 1.88 11.02
CA SER A 151 14.08 0.93 10.00
C SER A 151 13.05 0.72 8.89
N ILE A 152 12.31 1.76 8.53
CA ILE A 152 11.29 1.69 7.48
C ILE A 152 11.96 1.33 6.17
N THR A 153 11.45 0.29 5.52
CA THR A 153 11.86 -0.03 4.16
C THR A 153 11.25 1.02 3.23
N THR A 154 12.12 1.73 2.50
CA THR A 154 11.70 2.64 1.44
C THR A 154 11.16 1.85 0.24
N ILE A 155 10.11 2.37 -0.41
CA ILE A 155 9.67 1.88 -1.72
C ILE A 155 10.22 2.70 -2.89
N LEU A 156 11.06 3.71 -2.63
CA LEU A 156 11.66 4.53 -3.67
C LEU A 156 12.39 3.66 -4.70
N ASN A 157 12.21 3.99 -5.97
CA ASN A 157 12.78 3.28 -7.12
C ASN A 157 12.29 1.82 -7.29
N GLN A 158 11.27 1.38 -6.56
CA GLN A 158 10.59 0.11 -6.89
C GLN A 158 9.59 0.35 -8.02
N HIS A 159 9.60 -0.52 -9.02
CA HIS A 159 8.66 -0.42 -10.13
C HIS A 159 7.22 -0.62 -9.64
N SER A 160 6.30 0.20 -10.15
CA SER A 160 4.87 0.10 -9.85
C SER A 160 4.03 0.03 -11.13
N LEU A 161 2.98 -0.79 -11.12
CA LEU A 161 1.92 -0.83 -12.12
C LEU A 161 0.62 -0.35 -11.48
N LEU A 162 0.07 0.74 -12.01
CA LEU A 162 -1.16 1.35 -11.53
C LEU A 162 -2.32 1.00 -12.46
N ILE A 163 -3.28 0.21 -11.98
CA ILE A 163 -4.43 -0.26 -12.75
C ILE A 163 -5.66 0.56 -12.35
N ALA A 164 -6.27 1.24 -13.32
CA ALA A 164 -7.46 2.09 -13.12
C ALA A 164 -7.31 3.04 -11.90
N PRO A 165 -6.26 3.90 -11.86
CA PRO A 165 -5.94 4.68 -10.68
C PRO A 165 -7.08 5.62 -10.26
N ASP A 166 -7.41 5.63 -8.97
CA ASP A 166 -8.36 6.58 -8.39
C ASP A 166 -7.68 7.43 -7.31
N ILE A 167 -7.66 8.75 -7.53
CA ILE A 167 -7.24 9.74 -6.54
C ILE A 167 -8.45 10.03 -5.63
N SER A 168 -8.90 9.01 -4.90
CA SER A 168 -10.18 9.05 -4.19
C SER A 168 -10.24 10.21 -3.19
N ASP A 169 -11.39 10.87 -3.14
CA ASP A 169 -11.76 11.90 -2.17
C ASP A 169 -13.16 11.62 -1.62
N THR A 170 -13.68 12.50 -0.77
CA THR A 170 -15.01 12.35 -0.15
C THR A 170 -16.12 12.25 -1.19
N ASN A 171 -16.03 13.01 -2.30
CA ASN A 171 -17.02 12.96 -3.39
C ASN A 171 -16.98 11.63 -4.15
N SER A 172 -15.81 10.99 -4.22
CA SER A 172 -15.64 9.68 -4.86
C SER A 172 -16.16 8.54 -3.98
N ALA A 173 -16.16 8.73 -2.66
CA ALA A 173 -16.59 7.74 -1.69
C ALA A 173 -18.07 7.87 -1.28
N ILE A 174 -18.69 9.04 -1.51
CA ILE A 174 -20.07 9.33 -1.12
C ILE A 174 -20.88 9.77 -2.35
N PRO A 175 -21.97 9.06 -2.71
CA PRO A 175 -22.73 9.35 -3.92
C PRO A 175 -23.56 10.64 -3.85
N ILE A 176 -23.77 11.19 -2.65
CA ILE A 176 -24.59 12.41 -2.41
C ILE A 176 -23.67 13.63 -2.27
N PRO A 177 -23.61 14.55 -3.26
CA PRO A 177 -22.64 15.65 -3.26
C PRO A 177 -22.81 16.63 -2.10
N ALA A 178 -24.05 16.90 -1.67
CA ALA A 178 -24.31 17.80 -0.54
C ALA A 178 -23.74 17.23 0.78
N LEU A 179 -23.87 15.92 0.97
CA LEU A 179 -23.34 15.22 2.14
C LEU A 179 -21.81 15.18 2.11
N ALA A 180 -21.21 14.90 0.95
CA ALA A 180 -19.76 14.94 0.79
C ALA A 180 -19.17 16.31 1.15
N LYS A 181 -19.77 17.39 0.64
CA LYS A 181 -19.36 18.77 0.98
C LYS A 181 -19.54 19.10 2.47
N LEU A 182 -20.60 18.61 3.10
CA LEU A 182 -20.82 18.81 4.54
C LEU A 182 -19.72 18.11 5.35
N ILE A 183 -19.40 16.86 5.03
CA ILE A 183 -18.36 16.07 5.69
C ILE A 183 -16.98 16.71 5.53
N ASP A 184 -16.68 17.23 4.34
CA ASP A 184 -15.45 18.00 4.10
C ASP A 184 -15.41 19.27 4.96
N ARG A 185 -16.52 20.01 5.04
CA ARG A 185 -16.61 21.27 5.79
C ARG A 185 -16.40 21.09 7.30
N ILE A 186 -16.83 19.94 7.85
CA ILE A 186 -16.61 19.61 9.27
C ILE A 186 -15.27 18.91 9.53
N GLY A 187 -14.40 18.79 8.50
CA GLY A 187 -13.05 18.24 8.65
C GLY A 187 -12.97 16.71 8.74
N LEU A 188 -14.08 16.01 8.47
CA LEU A 188 -14.17 14.53 8.49
C LEU A 188 -14.03 13.90 7.09
N GLY A 189 -13.73 14.71 6.09
CA GLY A 189 -13.47 14.29 4.72
C GLY A 189 -12.23 13.42 4.55
N VAL A 190 -12.08 12.88 3.35
CA VAL A 190 -10.91 12.09 2.96
C VAL A 190 -9.64 12.93 3.01
N LYS A 191 -8.65 12.45 3.77
CA LYS A 191 -7.32 13.07 3.88
C LYS A 191 -6.21 12.07 3.51
N PRO A 192 -5.26 12.43 2.62
CA PRO A 192 -5.23 13.68 1.85
C PRO A 192 -6.34 13.69 0.79
N ASN A 193 -6.94 14.86 0.53
CA ASN A 193 -7.95 15.03 -0.50
C ASN A 193 -7.32 15.06 -1.91
N ARG A 194 -8.14 15.03 -2.96
CA ARG A 194 -7.68 14.97 -4.36
C ARG A 194 -6.75 16.13 -4.74
N LYS A 195 -7.02 17.35 -4.26
CA LYS A 195 -6.16 18.52 -4.52
C LYS A 195 -4.79 18.31 -3.86
N GLN A 196 -4.77 17.96 -2.58
CA GLN A 196 -3.54 17.66 -1.85
C GLN A 196 -2.76 16.55 -2.55
N THR A 197 -3.39 15.41 -2.85
CA THR A 197 -2.72 14.27 -3.53
C THR A 197 -2.10 14.68 -4.86
N LYS A 198 -2.77 15.52 -5.66
CA LYS A 198 -2.21 16.04 -6.92
C LYS A 198 -1.00 16.96 -6.73
N TYR A 199 -0.81 17.59 -5.57
CA TYR A 199 0.40 18.37 -5.27
C TYR A 199 1.53 17.49 -4.77
N LEU A 200 1.24 16.40 -4.06
CA LEU A 200 2.26 15.49 -3.55
C LEU A 200 3.01 14.74 -4.67
N ILE A 201 2.39 14.61 -5.85
CA ILE A 201 2.94 13.95 -7.03
C ILE A 201 3.67 14.90 -8.00
N LYS A 202 3.77 16.19 -7.68
CA LYS A 202 4.50 17.19 -8.49
C LYS A 202 5.89 17.42 -7.92
#